data_AF-A0A438BL44-F1
#
_entry.id   AF-A0A438BL44-F1
#
_cell.length_a   1.000
_cell.length_b   1.000
_cell.length_c   1.000
_cell.angle_alpha   90.00
_cell.angle_beta   90.00
_cell.angle_gamma   90.00
#
_symmetry.space_group_name_H-M   'P 1'
#
loop_
_entity.id
_entity.type
_entity.pdbx_description
1 polymer ?
#
loop_
_entity_poly.entity_id
_entity_poly.type
_entity_poly.pdbx_seq_one_letter_code
_entity_poly.pdbx_strand_id
1 'polypeptide(L)'
;MRLFRGLFYLHLLLIAVLVIFLTIRGFLSAGKDRRFHHLKWYAPLLSSIACGGATALAWQSITRCNPFWRSGVLVLVFSVIQSLYACWVNPRFEYATKVLSISMAPSPPSTGFVFLSVVSGTVYATFLVAGIGGATAIGTSIDTVFILVILLSLAWTMHVIRNIPHVTMARIVFLKFMCGIEFDTQVALLDTIRYLVGSICIGSVLAPVLGVIRGSARAMNLVAGDTDEFLFSCANCYSGVASTLVMYGNRWGFVHVGVCNKGFVQASGETWEMFKRAGLEPVINYDLTGSFCFLSGVAVGAICTLVAGSWALVIHKSYATEVSIYAFLIGYLICRIAMAWPQACVSAYYVAYSEDPQSVRFDSTTIRDCIDRIQRYRA
;
A
#
# COMPACT_ATOMS: atom_id res chain seq x y z
N MET A 1 11.70 7.20 -19.63
CA MET A 1 10.68 6.15 -19.34
C MET A 1 11.08 4.74 -19.80
N ARG A 2 11.51 4.53 -21.06
CA ARG A 2 11.85 3.19 -21.58
C ARG A 2 12.96 2.48 -20.78
N LEU A 3 13.98 3.23 -20.32
CA LEU A 3 15.07 2.72 -19.50
C LEU A 3 14.57 2.08 -18.19
N PHE A 4 13.76 2.80 -17.40
CA PHE A 4 13.24 2.29 -16.12
C PHE A 4 12.31 1.09 -16.27
N ARG A 5 11.54 1.05 -17.37
CA ARG A 5 10.77 -0.15 -17.71
C ARG A 5 11.68 -1.35 -17.98
N GLY A 6 12.77 -1.15 -18.74
CA GLY A 6 13.78 -2.18 -18.98
C GLY A 6 14.47 -2.65 -17.68
N LEU A 7 14.85 -1.72 -16.81
CA LEU A 7 15.45 -2.02 -15.50
C LEU A 7 14.51 -2.84 -14.61
N PHE A 8 13.21 -2.53 -14.63
CA PHE A 8 12.22 -3.30 -13.87
C PHE A 8 12.07 -4.73 -14.39
N TYR A 9 12.00 -4.93 -15.71
CA TYR A 9 11.94 -6.29 -16.27
C TYR A 9 13.24 -7.07 -16.05
N LEU A 10 14.40 -6.42 -16.17
CA LEU A 10 15.68 -7.03 -15.83
C LEU A 10 15.72 -7.44 -14.35
N HIS A 11 15.23 -6.59 -13.44
CA HIS A 11 15.10 -6.92 -12.03
C HIS A 11 14.20 -8.16 -11.80
N LEU A 12 13.03 -8.21 -12.46
CA LEU A 12 12.13 -9.38 -12.38
C LEU A 12 12.79 -10.66 -12.90
N LEU A 13 13.56 -10.58 -13.98
CA LEU A 13 14.32 -11.72 -14.50
C LEU A 13 15.39 -12.18 -13.50
N LEU A 14 16.20 -11.25 -12.99
CA LEU A 14 17.29 -11.56 -12.06
C LEU A 14 16.76 -12.16 -10.75
N ILE A 15 15.67 -11.61 -10.20
CA ILE A 15 15.07 -12.16 -8.97
C ILE A 15 14.45 -13.54 -9.24
N ALA A 16 13.85 -13.76 -10.41
CA ALA A 16 13.31 -15.07 -10.76
C ALA A 16 14.42 -16.13 -10.86
N VAL A 17 15.53 -15.81 -11.53
CA VAL A 17 16.70 -16.70 -11.61
C VAL A 17 17.25 -16.99 -10.20
N LEU A 18 17.40 -15.95 -9.36
CA LEU A 18 17.87 -16.11 -7.99
C LEU A 18 16.96 -17.04 -7.17
N VAL A 19 15.65 -16.83 -7.22
CA VAL A 19 14.67 -17.64 -6.48
C VAL A 19 14.64 -19.08 -6.97
N ILE A 20 14.69 -19.31 -8.28
CA ILE A 20 14.78 -20.66 -8.86
C ILE A 20 16.07 -21.34 -8.40
N PHE A 21 17.20 -20.65 -8.45
CA PHE A 21 18.48 -21.17 -7.98
C PHE A 21 18.45 -21.54 -6.49
N LEU A 22 17.93 -20.67 -5.63
CA LEU A 22 17.83 -20.88 -4.19
C LEU A 22 16.86 -22.01 -3.84
N THR A 23 15.72 -22.10 -4.52
CA THR A 23 14.74 -23.19 -4.31
C THR A 23 15.31 -24.55 -4.69
N ILE A 24 15.95 -24.67 -5.86
CA ILE A 24 16.62 -25.90 -6.30
C ILE A 24 17.73 -26.28 -5.33
N ARG A 25 18.62 -25.34 -4.98
CA ARG A 25 19.74 -25.60 -4.07
C ARG A 25 19.27 -25.96 -2.67
N GLY A 26 18.23 -25.29 -2.15
CA GLY A 26 17.61 -25.62 -0.87
C GLY A 26 17.02 -27.02 -0.85
N PHE A 27 16.38 -27.45 -1.94
CA PHE A 27 15.87 -28.81 -2.09
C PHE A 27 16.98 -29.86 -2.11
N LEU A 28 18.07 -29.60 -2.85
CA LEU A 28 19.23 -30.50 -2.91
C LEU A 28 19.99 -30.60 -1.57
N SER A 29 20.12 -29.49 -0.85
CA SER A 29 20.86 -29.42 0.43
C SER A 29 20.12 -30.17 1.55
N ALA A 30 18.80 -30.05 1.60
CA ALA A 30 17.97 -30.73 2.59
C ALA A 30 17.86 -32.25 2.39
N GLY A 31 18.17 -32.75 1.19
CA GLY A 31 18.40 -34.19 0.97
C GLY A 31 19.63 -34.73 1.71
N LYS A 32 20.55 -33.86 2.15
CA LYS A 32 21.79 -34.21 2.84
C LYS A 32 21.72 -34.09 4.36
N ASP A 33 20.84 -33.23 4.90
CA ASP A 33 20.72 -32.98 6.34
C ASP A 33 19.26 -33.16 6.79
N ARG A 34 18.97 -34.20 7.59
CA ARG A 34 17.62 -34.67 8.00
C ARG A 34 16.82 -33.66 8.88
N ARG A 35 17.19 -32.38 8.93
CA ARG A 35 16.58 -31.37 9.82
C ARG A 35 15.52 -30.47 9.19
N PHE A 36 15.35 -30.47 7.86
CA PHE A 36 14.39 -29.58 7.18
C PHE A 36 13.33 -30.37 6.39
N HIS A 37 12.06 -30.33 6.85
CA HIS A 37 10.95 -31.02 6.20
C HIS A 37 10.17 -30.09 5.26
N HIS A 38 10.41 -30.21 3.96
CA HIS A 38 9.81 -29.37 2.90
C HIS A 38 8.28 -29.29 2.92
N LEU A 39 7.58 -30.40 3.17
CA LEU A 39 6.11 -30.41 3.23
C LEU A 39 5.56 -29.60 4.42
N LYS A 40 6.34 -29.40 5.49
CA LYS A 40 5.86 -28.75 6.73
C LYS A 40 6.05 -27.22 6.71
N TRP A 41 6.91 -26.71 5.83
CA TRP A 41 7.25 -25.28 5.75
C TRP A 41 6.41 -24.52 4.71
N TYR A 42 6.11 -25.16 3.58
CA TYR A 42 5.26 -24.58 2.52
C TYR A 42 3.76 -24.62 2.85
N ALA A 43 3.29 -25.65 3.56
CA ALA A 43 1.88 -25.82 3.90
C ALA A 43 1.29 -24.67 4.77
N PRO A 44 1.98 -24.12 5.79
CA PRO A 44 1.53 -22.95 6.56
C PRO A 44 1.34 -21.66 5.75
N LEU A 45 2.25 -21.40 4.80
CA LEU A 45 2.27 -20.17 4.01
C LEU A 45 1.24 -20.21 2.87
N LEU A 46 1.05 -21.38 2.26
CA LEU A 46 -0.01 -21.60 1.27
C LEU A 46 -1.39 -21.70 1.93
N SER A 47 -1.48 -22.26 3.14
CA SER A 47 -2.73 -22.29 3.90
C SER A 47 -3.13 -20.92 4.43
N SER A 48 -2.21 -20.03 4.87
CA SER A 48 -2.61 -18.70 5.37
C SER A 48 -3.24 -17.79 4.30
N ILE A 49 -2.87 -17.99 3.03
CA ILE A 49 -3.39 -17.25 1.88
C ILE A 49 -4.80 -17.73 1.50
N ALA A 50 -5.07 -19.03 1.59
CA ALA A 50 -6.39 -19.62 1.35
C ALA A 50 -7.33 -19.54 2.56
N CYS A 51 -6.79 -19.59 3.78
CA CYS A 51 -7.54 -19.64 5.03
C CYS A 51 -7.98 -18.26 5.51
N GLY A 52 -7.33 -17.16 5.11
CA GLY A 52 -7.73 -15.80 5.49
C GLY A 52 -9.20 -15.44 5.16
N GLY A 53 -9.76 -16.03 4.09
CA GLY A 53 -11.19 -15.92 3.75
C GLY A 53 -12.11 -16.86 4.55
N ALA A 54 -11.62 -18.04 4.95
CA ALA A 54 -12.39 -19.04 5.69
C ALA A 54 -12.33 -18.84 7.22
N THR A 55 -11.26 -18.25 7.74
CA THR A 55 -11.05 -18.00 9.18
C THR A 55 -12.00 -16.95 9.75
N ALA A 56 -12.51 -16.02 8.94
CA ALA A 56 -13.48 -15.02 9.40
C ALA A 56 -14.80 -15.65 9.89
N LEU A 57 -15.20 -16.80 9.33
CA LEU A 57 -16.41 -17.53 9.71
C LEU A 57 -16.14 -18.61 10.78
N ALA A 58 -14.97 -19.25 10.75
CA ALA A 58 -14.58 -20.25 11.76
C ALA A 58 -14.21 -19.63 13.13
N TRP A 59 -13.82 -18.35 13.16
CA TRP A 59 -13.42 -17.62 14.36
C TRP A 59 -14.53 -17.48 15.41
N GLN A 60 -15.82 -17.53 15.02
CA GLN A 60 -16.94 -17.50 15.97
C GLN A 60 -17.14 -18.83 16.72
N SER A 61 -16.61 -19.94 16.20
CA SER A 61 -16.81 -21.29 16.77
C SER A 61 -15.69 -21.76 17.67
N ILE A 62 -14.48 -21.18 17.55
CA ILE A 62 -13.27 -21.64 18.25
C ILE A 62 -13.04 -20.92 19.60
N THR A 63 -13.71 -19.79 19.84
CA THR A 63 -13.61 -18.99 21.08
C THR A 63 -14.24 -19.61 22.34
N ARG A 64 -14.75 -20.85 22.30
CA ARG A 64 -15.41 -21.49 23.47
C ARG A 64 -14.52 -22.42 24.32
N CYS A 65 -13.33 -22.81 23.86
CA CYS A 65 -12.48 -23.75 24.62
C CYS A 65 -11.04 -23.20 24.76
N ASN A 66 -10.76 -22.57 25.91
CA ASN A 66 -9.53 -21.88 26.32
C ASN A 66 -8.20 -22.67 26.16
N PRO A 67 -6.98 -22.08 26.29
CA PRO A 67 -6.60 -20.65 26.43
C PRO A 67 -5.47 -20.20 25.46
N PHE A 68 -5.61 -19.07 24.75
CA PHE A 68 -4.49 -18.43 24.04
C PHE A 68 -4.37 -16.95 24.41
N TRP A 69 -3.82 -16.69 25.59
CA TRP A 69 -3.73 -15.35 26.19
C TRP A 69 -2.66 -14.45 25.54
N ARG A 70 -1.85 -14.93 24.58
CA ARG A 70 -0.76 -14.14 23.96
C ARG A 70 -1.11 -13.53 22.61
N SER A 71 -1.85 -14.23 21.74
CA SER A 71 -2.34 -13.67 20.47
C SER A 71 -3.60 -12.83 20.66
N GLY A 72 -4.47 -13.20 21.60
CA GLY A 72 -5.66 -12.43 21.95
C GLY A 72 -5.34 -11.05 22.50
N VAL A 73 -4.27 -10.92 23.31
CA VAL A 73 -3.84 -9.60 23.84
C VAL A 73 -3.36 -8.68 22.72
N LEU A 74 -2.62 -9.19 21.73
CA LEU A 74 -2.19 -8.37 20.57
C LEU A 74 -3.38 -7.92 19.71
N VAL A 75 -4.37 -8.78 19.50
CA VAL A 75 -5.62 -8.44 18.82
C VAL A 75 -6.40 -7.39 19.59
N LEU A 76 -6.49 -7.56 20.90
CA LEU A 76 -7.25 -6.68 21.77
C LEU A 76 -6.61 -5.29 21.85
N VAL A 77 -5.28 -5.23 22.00
CA VAL A 77 -4.51 -3.98 21.93
C VAL A 77 -4.68 -3.32 20.56
N PHE A 78 -4.58 -4.08 19.47
CA PHE A 78 -4.77 -3.54 18.12
C PHE A 78 -6.19 -3.01 17.89
N SER A 79 -7.21 -3.76 18.32
CA SER A 79 -8.61 -3.36 18.26
C SER A 79 -8.85 -2.08 19.06
N VAL A 80 -8.31 -1.99 20.28
CA VAL A 80 -8.39 -0.79 21.13
C VAL A 80 -7.72 0.40 20.44
N ILE A 81 -6.53 0.24 19.86
CA ILE A 81 -5.86 1.31 19.11
C ILE A 81 -6.69 1.78 17.91
N GLN A 82 -7.25 0.84 17.14
CA GLN A 82 -8.10 1.18 15.98
C GLN A 82 -9.41 1.85 16.39
N SER A 83 -10.03 1.39 17.48
CA SER A 83 -11.23 2.01 18.05
C SER A 83 -10.93 3.41 18.59
N LEU A 84 -9.83 3.61 19.30
CA LEU A 84 -9.40 4.92 19.78
C LEU A 84 -9.09 5.88 18.62
N TYR A 85 -8.43 5.39 17.56
CA TYR A 85 -8.20 6.17 16.35
C TYR A 85 -9.52 6.56 15.67
N ALA A 86 -10.47 5.63 15.57
CA ALA A 86 -11.79 5.90 15.01
C ALA A 86 -12.56 6.96 15.83
N CYS A 87 -12.50 6.88 17.16
CA CYS A 87 -13.12 7.86 18.05
C CYS A 87 -12.48 9.25 17.95
N TRP A 88 -11.14 9.32 17.85
CA TRP A 88 -10.42 10.59 17.75
C TRP A 88 -10.64 11.30 16.42
N VAL A 89 -10.80 10.54 15.34
CA VAL A 89 -10.89 11.05 13.97
C VAL A 89 -12.35 11.21 13.50
N ASN A 90 -13.33 10.97 14.37
CA ASN A 90 -14.78 10.99 14.10
C ASN A 90 -15.26 12.13 13.15
N PRO A 91 -14.93 13.43 13.37
CA PRO A 91 -15.43 14.51 12.50
C PRO A 91 -14.88 14.48 11.06
N ARG A 92 -13.80 13.74 10.81
CA ARG A 92 -13.18 13.60 9.49
C ARG A 92 -13.76 12.44 8.69
N PHE A 93 -14.42 11.47 9.34
CA PHE A 93 -15.00 10.30 8.67
C PHE A 93 -16.19 10.66 7.80
N GLU A 94 -17.10 11.53 8.27
CA GLU A 94 -18.27 11.97 7.50
C GLU A 94 -17.86 12.57 6.14
N TYR A 95 -16.82 13.40 6.15
CA TYR A 95 -16.24 13.94 4.93
C TYR A 95 -15.61 12.85 4.05
N ALA A 96 -14.78 11.99 4.63
CA ALA A 96 -14.08 10.95 3.89
C ALA A 96 -15.05 9.95 3.22
N THR A 97 -16.13 9.56 3.90
CA THR A 97 -17.15 8.65 3.34
C THR A 97 -17.93 9.33 2.23
N LYS A 98 -18.29 10.61 2.38
CA LYS A 98 -18.98 11.39 1.35
C LYS A 98 -18.10 11.58 0.10
N VAL A 99 -16.83 11.97 0.27
CA VAL A 99 -15.90 12.08 -0.86
C VAL A 99 -15.68 10.74 -1.54
N LEU A 100 -15.54 9.66 -0.76
CA LEU A 100 -15.36 8.32 -1.31
C LEU A 100 -16.57 7.87 -2.14
N SER A 101 -17.79 8.07 -1.63
CA SER A 101 -19.02 7.68 -2.34
C SER A 101 -19.19 8.47 -3.65
N ILE A 102 -18.96 9.78 -3.62
CA ILE A 102 -19.01 10.66 -4.80
C ILE A 102 -17.94 10.24 -5.81
N SER A 103 -16.72 9.96 -5.35
CA SER A 103 -15.60 9.59 -6.23
C SER A 103 -15.79 8.22 -6.88
N MET A 104 -16.47 7.29 -6.20
CA MET A 104 -16.71 5.94 -6.70
C MET A 104 -17.95 5.83 -7.58
N ALA A 105 -18.94 6.72 -7.45
CA ALA A 105 -20.19 6.67 -8.22
C ALA A 105 -19.99 6.60 -9.75
N PRO A 106 -19.02 7.31 -10.38
CA PRO A 106 -18.80 7.23 -11.82
C PRO A 106 -17.98 6.00 -12.26
N SER A 107 -17.32 5.31 -11.32
CA SER A 107 -16.34 4.29 -11.67
C SER A 107 -16.98 3.03 -12.24
N PRO A 108 -16.43 2.45 -13.33
CA PRO A 108 -16.94 1.20 -13.87
C PRO A 108 -16.72 0.04 -12.88
N PRO A 109 -17.48 -1.07 -12.99
CA PRO A 109 -17.26 -2.26 -12.18
C PRO A 109 -15.84 -2.78 -12.40
N SER A 110 -14.96 -2.48 -11.45
CA SER A 110 -13.52 -2.70 -11.52
C SER A 110 -13.07 -4.07 -11.03
N THR A 111 -14.02 -4.87 -10.57
CA THR A 111 -13.78 -6.04 -9.72
C THR A 111 -12.80 -7.00 -10.37
N GLY A 112 -12.90 -7.23 -11.69
CA GLY A 112 -12.00 -8.13 -12.42
C GLY A 112 -10.54 -7.68 -12.41
N PHE A 113 -10.28 -6.38 -12.45
CA PHE A 113 -8.92 -5.85 -12.51
C PHE A 113 -8.25 -5.74 -11.13
N VAL A 114 -9.03 -5.35 -10.11
CA VAL A 114 -8.57 -5.42 -8.72
C VAL A 114 -8.26 -6.87 -8.37
N PHE A 115 -9.14 -7.80 -8.76
CA PHE A 115 -8.92 -9.23 -8.60
C PHE A 115 -7.65 -9.72 -9.30
N LEU A 116 -7.42 -9.35 -10.56
CA LEU A 116 -6.20 -9.71 -11.30
C LEU A 116 -4.92 -9.19 -10.62
N SER A 117 -4.97 -7.97 -10.08
CA SER A 117 -3.84 -7.36 -9.36
C SER A 117 -3.57 -8.08 -8.03
N VAL A 118 -4.62 -8.48 -7.31
CA VAL A 118 -4.51 -9.27 -6.07
C VAL A 118 -3.96 -10.67 -6.35
N VAL A 119 -4.44 -11.35 -7.40
CA VAL A 119 -3.96 -12.68 -7.81
C VAL A 119 -2.49 -12.61 -8.23
N SER A 120 -2.11 -11.65 -9.08
CA SER A 120 -0.71 -11.48 -9.50
C SER A 120 0.22 -11.17 -8.33
N GLY A 121 -0.19 -10.28 -7.40
CA GLY A 121 0.54 -10.03 -6.16
C GLY A 121 0.71 -11.30 -5.32
N THR A 122 -0.36 -12.08 -5.19
CA THR A 122 -0.36 -13.34 -4.42
C THR A 122 0.60 -14.37 -5.02
N VAL A 123 0.52 -14.59 -6.33
CA VAL A 123 1.42 -15.51 -7.05
C VAL A 123 2.88 -15.07 -6.94
N TYR A 124 3.14 -13.76 -7.02
CA TYR A 124 4.49 -13.23 -6.86
C TYR A 124 5.01 -13.40 -5.42
N ALA A 125 4.18 -13.14 -4.40
CA ALA A 125 4.55 -13.36 -3.01
C ALA A 125 4.89 -14.82 -2.72
N THR A 126 4.06 -15.76 -3.18
CA THR A 126 4.28 -17.19 -2.96
C THR A 126 5.57 -17.67 -3.62
N PHE A 127 5.84 -17.19 -4.84
CA PHE A 127 7.09 -17.46 -5.54
C PHE A 127 8.31 -16.94 -4.76
N LEU A 128 8.29 -15.70 -4.27
CA LEU A 128 9.41 -15.16 -3.48
C LEU A 128 9.60 -15.85 -2.13
N VAL A 129 8.51 -16.22 -1.46
CA VAL A 129 8.54 -17.00 -0.21
C VAL A 129 9.23 -18.35 -0.42
N ALA A 130 9.02 -18.99 -1.57
CA ALA A 130 9.74 -20.22 -1.91
C ALA A 130 11.26 -19.99 -1.93
N GLY A 131 11.71 -18.87 -2.51
CA GLY A 131 13.11 -18.45 -2.50
C GLY A 131 13.67 -18.22 -1.09
N ILE A 132 12.90 -17.58 -0.21
CA ILE A 132 13.26 -17.39 1.20
C ILE A 132 13.45 -18.74 1.89
N GLY A 133 12.50 -19.67 1.71
CA GLY A 133 12.60 -21.03 2.27
C GLY A 133 13.79 -21.82 1.70
N GLY A 134 14.14 -21.59 0.43
CA GLY A 134 15.34 -22.17 -0.18
C GLY A 134 16.64 -21.61 0.42
N ALA A 135 16.69 -20.29 0.66
CA ALA A 135 17.85 -19.64 1.28
C ALA A 135 18.07 -20.10 2.72
N THR A 136 17.00 -20.18 3.53
CA THR A 136 17.09 -20.64 4.92
C THR A 136 17.52 -22.09 5.04
N ALA A 137 17.14 -22.96 4.09
CA ALA A 137 17.56 -24.36 4.06
C ALA A 137 19.06 -24.56 3.76
N ILE A 138 19.75 -23.56 3.20
CA ILE A 138 21.19 -23.63 2.91
C ILE A 138 22.03 -23.38 4.19
N GLY A 139 21.54 -22.56 5.12
CA GLY A 139 22.14 -22.38 6.46
C GLY A 139 23.53 -21.73 6.50
N THR A 140 23.83 -20.80 5.58
CA THR A 140 25.13 -20.08 5.51
C THR A 140 24.93 -18.60 5.80
N SER A 141 25.92 -17.89 6.35
CA SER A 141 25.84 -16.44 6.68
C SER A 141 25.45 -15.48 5.53
N ILE A 142 25.44 -15.94 4.28
CA ILE A 142 25.01 -15.18 3.09
C ILE A 142 23.47 -15.23 2.93
N ASP A 143 22.78 -16.14 3.62
CA ASP A 143 21.33 -16.29 3.62
C ASP A 143 20.59 -14.99 3.92
N THR A 144 21.07 -14.24 4.91
CA THR A 144 20.51 -12.98 5.37
C THR A 144 20.54 -11.92 4.27
N VAL A 145 21.62 -11.88 3.48
CA VAL A 145 21.75 -10.97 2.33
C VAL A 145 20.75 -11.35 1.24
N PHE A 146 20.62 -12.65 0.93
CA PHE A 146 19.64 -13.11 -0.07
C PHE A 146 18.20 -12.82 0.36
N ILE A 147 17.85 -13.07 1.62
CA ILE A 147 16.54 -12.78 2.17
C ILE A 147 16.25 -11.27 2.09
N LEU A 148 17.22 -10.42 2.46
CA LEU A 148 17.07 -8.96 2.36
C LEU A 148 16.84 -8.50 0.91
N VAL A 149 17.60 -9.04 -0.06
CA VAL A 149 17.41 -8.74 -1.49
C VAL A 149 16.02 -9.19 -1.96
N ILE A 150 15.56 -10.38 -1.54
CA ILE A 150 14.22 -10.88 -1.87
C ILE A 150 13.14 -9.99 -1.25
N LEU A 151 13.27 -9.55 0.01
CA LEU A 151 12.31 -8.68 0.67
C LEU A 151 12.24 -7.28 0.04
N LEU A 152 13.39 -6.72 -0.37
CA LEU A 152 13.44 -5.44 -1.08
C LEU A 152 12.76 -5.56 -2.45
N SER A 153 12.99 -6.67 -3.17
CA SER A 153 12.31 -6.98 -4.43
C SER A 153 10.80 -7.16 -4.23
N LEU A 154 10.39 -7.87 -3.17
CA LEU A 154 8.99 -8.04 -2.77
C LEU A 154 8.33 -6.67 -2.58
N ALA A 155 8.91 -5.82 -1.74
CA ALA A 155 8.37 -4.49 -1.46
C ALA A 155 8.24 -3.65 -2.74
N TRP A 156 9.29 -3.58 -3.56
CA TRP A 156 9.28 -2.76 -4.77
C TRP A 156 8.25 -3.24 -5.80
N THR A 157 8.27 -4.53 -6.14
CA THR A 157 7.35 -5.11 -7.12
C THR A 157 5.90 -5.04 -6.66
N MET A 158 5.63 -5.27 -5.36
CA MET A 158 4.28 -5.12 -4.81
C MET A 158 3.77 -3.68 -4.91
N HIS A 159 4.63 -2.68 -4.71
CA HIS A 159 4.26 -1.29 -4.95
C HIS A 159 3.98 -1.00 -6.43
N VAL A 160 4.71 -1.63 -7.37
CA VAL A 160 4.40 -1.53 -8.81
C VAL A 160 3.06 -2.16 -9.13
N ILE A 161 2.81 -3.40 -8.68
CA ILE A 161 1.54 -4.10 -8.86
C ILE A 161 0.37 -3.31 -8.26
N ARG A 162 0.56 -2.63 -7.13
CA ARG A 162 -0.43 -1.72 -6.53
C ARG A 162 -0.67 -0.47 -7.40
N ASN A 163 0.38 0.12 -7.95
CA ASN A 163 0.28 1.41 -8.61
C ASN A 163 -0.22 1.31 -10.06
N ILE A 164 -0.08 0.15 -10.72
CA ILE A 164 -0.71 -0.11 -12.03
C ILE A 164 -2.24 0.12 -11.96
N PRO A 165 -3.00 -0.55 -11.06
CA PRO A 165 -4.43 -0.32 -10.96
C PRO A 165 -4.81 1.06 -10.48
N HIS A 166 -3.96 1.65 -9.64
CA HIS A 166 -4.17 3.01 -9.20
C HIS A 166 -4.13 4.01 -10.38
N VAL A 167 -3.12 3.90 -11.25
CA VAL A 167 -2.96 4.81 -12.41
C VAL A 167 -4.04 4.58 -13.45
N THR A 168 -4.35 3.32 -13.78
CA THR A 168 -5.40 2.98 -14.74
C THR A 168 -6.76 3.56 -14.30
N MET A 169 -7.14 3.35 -13.03
CA MET A 169 -8.43 3.82 -12.54
C MET A 169 -8.47 5.31 -12.33
N ALA A 170 -7.37 5.91 -11.91
CA ALA A 170 -7.28 7.36 -11.84
C ALA A 170 -7.53 8.00 -13.21
N ARG A 171 -6.94 7.46 -14.29
CA ARG A 171 -7.15 7.93 -15.67
C ARG A 171 -8.62 7.84 -16.08
N ILE A 172 -9.25 6.68 -15.89
CA ILE A 172 -10.65 6.45 -16.32
C ILE A 172 -11.60 7.38 -15.57
N VAL A 173 -11.48 7.45 -14.25
CA VAL A 173 -12.36 8.29 -13.41
C VAL A 173 -12.14 9.77 -13.72
N PHE A 174 -10.88 10.20 -13.88
CA PHE A 174 -10.57 11.58 -14.25
C PHE A 174 -11.20 11.97 -15.59
N LEU A 175 -11.04 11.15 -16.63
CA LEU A 175 -11.62 11.42 -17.96
C LEU A 175 -13.15 11.44 -17.93
N LYS A 176 -13.77 10.63 -17.08
CA LYS A 176 -15.23 10.65 -16.90
C LYS A 176 -15.70 11.94 -16.23
N PHE A 177 -15.00 12.44 -15.22
CA PHE A 177 -15.33 13.73 -14.59
C PHE A 177 -15.10 14.91 -15.55
N MET A 178 -13.93 14.98 -16.18
CA MET A 178 -13.56 16.13 -17.02
C MET A 178 -14.25 16.13 -18.39
N CYS A 179 -14.33 14.99 -19.06
CA CYS A 179 -14.81 14.90 -20.43
C CYS A 179 -16.20 14.23 -20.55
N GLY A 180 -16.66 13.49 -19.54
CA GLY A 180 -17.89 12.70 -19.63
C GLY A 180 -17.75 11.46 -20.53
N ILE A 181 -16.52 11.10 -20.90
CA ILE A 181 -16.23 9.99 -21.80
C ILE A 181 -16.15 8.70 -20.98
N GLU A 182 -16.89 7.68 -21.42
CA GLU A 182 -16.69 6.32 -20.92
C GLU A 182 -15.52 5.68 -21.66
N PHE A 183 -14.51 5.25 -20.90
CA PHE A 183 -13.30 4.65 -21.45
C PHE A 183 -13.28 3.16 -21.13
N ASP A 184 -13.00 2.33 -22.13
CA ASP A 184 -12.90 0.89 -21.90
C ASP A 184 -11.75 0.56 -20.95
N THR A 185 -12.10 -0.12 -19.86
CA THR A 185 -11.19 -0.51 -18.78
C THR A 185 -10.04 -1.40 -19.27
N GLN A 186 -10.28 -2.29 -20.24
CA GLN A 186 -9.27 -3.22 -20.72
C GLN A 186 -8.22 -2.49 -21.58
N VAL A 187 -8.68 -1.62 -22.49
CA VAL A 187 -7.79 -0.81 -23.33
C VAL A 187 -6.95 0.14 -22.46
N ALA A 188 -7.56 0.81 -21.47
CA ALA A 188 -6.83 1.67 -20.54
C ALA A 188 -5.74 0.90 -19.76
N LEU A 189 -6.03 -0.34 -19.37
CA LEU A 189 -5.06 -1.19 -18.69
C LEU A 189 -3.88 -1.56 -19.59
N LEU A 190 -4.16 -2.01 -20.81
CA LEU A 190 -3.13 -2.39 -21.78
C LEU A 190 -2.23 -1.19 -22.12
N ASP A 191 -2.80 -0.01 -22.31
CA ASP A 191 -2.05 1.23 -22.49
C ASP A 191 -1.16 1.55 -21.29
N THR A 192 -1.69 1.39 -20.08
CA THR A 192 -0.94 1.65 -18.84
C THR A 192 0.25 0.72 -18.71
N ILE A 193 0.06 -0.58 -18.97
CA ILE A 193 1.13 -1.58 -18.96
C ILE A 193 2.15 -1.28 -20.07
N ARG A 194 1.70 -0.88 -21.26
CA ARG A 194 2.58 -0.66 -22.41
C ARG A 194 3.41 0.61 -22.27
N TYR A 195 2.83 1.71 -21.82
CA TYR A 195 3.47 3.03 -21.90
C TYR A 195 3.87 3.60 -20.54
N LEU A 196 3.12 3.32 -19.46
CA LEU A 196 3.26 4.03 -18.19
C LEU A 196 4.12 3.30 -17.15
N VAL A 197 4.42 2.01 -17.34
CA VAL A 197 5.18 1.18 -16.38
C VAL A 197 6.49 1.85 -15.94
N GLY A 198 7.23 2.48 -16.85
CA GLY A 198 8.48 3.15 -16.49
C GLY A 198 8.31 4.26 -15.43
N SER A 199 7.27 5.09 -15.56
CA SER A 199 6.93 6.12 -14.58
C SER A 199 6.36 5.51 -13.30
N ILE A 200 5.57 4.45 -13.42
CA ILE A 200 5.01 3.72 -12.29
C ILE A 200 6.12 3.12 -11.43
N CYS A 201 7.16 2.55 -12.05
CA CYS A 201 8.32 1.98 -11.34
C CYS A 201 9.07 3.04 -10.53
N ILE A 202 9.33 4.21 -11.12
CA ILE A 202 9.95 5.35 -10.43
C ILE A 202 9.08 5.80 -9.25
N GLY A 203 7.78 5.99 -9.49
CA GLY A 203 6.84 6.38 -8.45
C GLY A 203 6.70 5.34 -7.34
N SER A 204 6.87 4.06 -7.65
CA SER A 204 6.78 2.96 -6.68
C SER A 204 7.98 2.90 -5.73
N VAL A 205 9.13 3.46 -6.11
CA VAL A 205 10.27 3.67 -5.21
C VAL A 205 10.11 4.99 -4.45
N LEU A 206 9.82 6.08 -5.17
CA LEU A 206 9.80 7.41 -4.58
C LEU A 206 8.62 7.64 -3.64
N ALA A 207 7.40 7.27 -4.02
CA ALA A 207 6.21 7.61 -3.23
C ALA A 207 6.22 7.02 -1.80
N PRO A 208 6.63 5.76 -1.57
CA PRO A 208 6.76 5.23 -0.21
C PRO A 208 7.86 5.93 0.60
N VAL A 209 9.04 6.14 0.01
CA VAL A 209 10.18 6.81 0.68
C VAL A 209 9.80 8.22 1.12
N LEU A 210 9.18 8.98 0.23
CA LEU A 210 8.73 10.35 0.52
C LEU A 210 7.56 10.35 1.51
N GLY A 211 6.73 9.32 1.50
CA GLY A 211 5.70 9.09 2.52
C GLY A 211 6.30 8.93 3.92
N VAL A 212 7.38 8.15 4.06
CA VAL A 212 8.08 7.95 5.34
C VAL A 212 8.75 9.24 5.82
N ILE A 213 9.39 9.99 4.93
CA ILE A 213 10.01 11.28 5.28
C ILE A 213 8.96 12.28 5.76
N ARG A 214 7.79 12.36 5.10
CA ARG A 214 6.69 13.22 5.56
C ARG A 214 6.10 12.75 6.89
N GLY A 215 5.93 11.44 7.06
CA GLY A 215 5.41 10.86 8.29
C GLY A 215 6.31 11.18 9.49
N SER A 216 7.62 11.01 9.32
CA SER A 216 8.63 11.39 10.33
C SER A 216 8.65 12.89 10.60
N ALA A 217 8.57 13.74 9.56
CA ALA A 217 8.49 15.19 9.74
C ALA A 217 7.30 15.62 10.59
N ARG A 218 6.11 15.05 10.33
CA ARG A 218 4.90 15.33 11.11
C ARG A 218 5.02 14.84 12.55
N ALA A 219 5.60 13.66 12.76
CA ALA A 219 5.83 13.13 14.11
C ALA A 219 6.77 14.05 14.89
N MET A 220 7.86 14.53 14.27
CA MET A 220 8.79 15.45 14.92
C MET A 220 8.15 16.81 15.23
N ASN A 221 7.31 17.36 14.33
CA ASN A 221 6.59 18.60 14.59
C ASN A 221 5.58 18.46 15.75
N LEU A 222 4.99 17.27 15.95
CA LEU A 222 4.12 17.01 17.10
C LEU A 222 4.89 16.90 18.42
N VAL A 223 6.11 16.36 18.38
CA VAL A 223 6.98 16.20 19.57
C VAL A 223 7.71 17.49 19.92
N ALA A 224 8.01 18.35 18.93
CA ALA A 224 8.62 19.66 19.15
C ALA A 224 7.67 20.68 19.78
N GLY A 225 6.39 20.32 19.99
CA GLY A 225 5.46 21.09 20.79
C GLY A 225 5.84 21.04 22.27
N ASP A 226 6.33 22.18 22.77
CA ASP A 226 6.27 22.65 24.16
C ASP A 226 7.55 22.67 25.02
N THR A 227 8.74 22.28 24.55
CA THR A 227 9.94 22.32 25.45
C THR A 227 11.32 22.70 24.89
N ASP A 228 11.64 22.59 23.59
CA ASP A 228 13.04 22.78 23.13
C ASP A 228 13.19 23.64 21.85
N GLU A 229 13.82 24.83 21.98
CA GLU A 229 14.15 25.75 20.86
C GLU A 229 15.08 25.10 19.81
N PHE A 230 15.94 24.17 20.21
CA PHE A 230 16.87 23.47 19.30
C PHE A 230 16.14 22.43 18.43
N LEU A 231 15.18 21.71 19.02
CA LEU A 231 14.29 20.78 18.31
C LEU A 231 13.38 21.52 17.32
N PHE A 232 12.98 22.75 17.65
CA PHE A 232 12.18 23.61 16.76
C PHE A 232 12.93 24.02 15.48
N SER A 233 14.24 24.33 15.56
CA SER A 233 15.06 24.68 14.39
C SER A 233 15.27 23.49 13.45
N CYS A 234 15.61 22.31 14.00
CA CYS A 234 15.75 21.08 13.23
C CYS A 234 14.40 20.61 12.65
N ALA A 235 13.30 20.74 13.38
CA ALA A 235 11.96 20.43 12.91
C ALA A 235 11.52 21.33 11.74
N ASN A 236 11.82 22.64 11.81
CA ASN A 236 11.55 23.57 10.71
C ASN A 236 12.40 23.27 9.46
N CYS A 237 13.69 22.95 9.63
CA CYS A 237 14.55 22.53 8.52
C CYS A 237 14.04 21.23 7.87
N TYR A 238 13.71 20.22 8.69
CA TYR A 238 13.22 18.93 8.21
C TYR A 238 11.83 19.04 7.56
N SER A 239 10.96 19.90 8.10
CA SER A 239 9.66 20.23 7.51
C SER A 239 9.83 20.94 6.15
N GLY A 240 10.83 21.82 6.00
CA GLY A 240 11.18 22.46 4.72
C GLY A 240 11.69 21.48 3.66
N VAL A 241 12.51 20.51 4.07
CA VAL A 241 12.94 19.42 3.18
C VAL A 241 11.74 18.53 2.80
N ALA A 242 10.91 18.17 3.77
CA ALA A 242 9.72 17.35 3.53
C ALA A 242 8.70 18.05 2.60
N SER A 243 8.51 19.36 2.72
CA SER A 243 7.62 20.15 1.85
C SER A 243 8.16 20.25 0.42
N THR A 244 9.46 20.41 0.26
CA THR A 244 10.13 20.39 -1.05
C THR A 244 10.01 19.02 -1.71
N LEU A 245 10.24 17.96 -0.93
CA LEU A 245 10.05 16.56 -1.35
C LEU A 245 8.58 16.24 -1.68
N VAL A 246 7.62 17.02 -1.16
CA VAL A 246 6.20 16.86 -1.52
C VAL A 246 5.93 17.20 -2.98
N MET A 247 6.61 18.22 -3.50
CA MET A 247 6.49 18.61 -4.90
C MET A 247 7.01 17.51 -5.84
N TYR A 248 8.07 16.80 -5.47
CA TYR A 248 8.74 15.85 -6.38
C TYR A 248 8.19 14.43 -6.37
N GLY A 249 7.39 14.03 -5.37
CA GLY A 249 6.78 12.71 -5.40
C GLY A 249 5.64 12.55 -4.42
N ASN A 250 4.43 12.78 -4.91
CA ASN A 250 3.19 12.63 -4.16
C ASN A 250 2.29 11.60 -4.85
N ARG A 251 1.34 11.03 -4.09
CA ARG A 251 0.41 10.04 -4.63
C ARG A 251 -0.51 10.59 -5.72
N TRP A 252 -0.72 11.90 -5.75
CA TRP A 252 -1.63 12.57 -6.68
C TRP A 252 -1.04 12.68 -8.09
N GLY A 253 0.29 12.76 -8.20
CA GLY A 253 1.02 12.74 -9.46
C GLY A 253 0.74 11.49 -10.30
N PHE A 254 0.35 10.36 -9.69
CA PHE A 254 -0.07 9.16 -10.43
C PHE A 254 -1.28 9.41 -11.34
N VAL A 255 -2.17 10.35 -11.00
CA VAL A 255 -3.31 10.73 -11.85
C VAL A 255 -2.81 11.35 -13.16
N HIS A 256 -1.92 12.33 -13.09
CA HIS A 256 -1.31 12.97 -14.25
C HIS A 256 -0.37 12.05 -15.04
N VAL A 257 0.29 11.09 -14.39
CA VAL A 257 1.00 10.02 -15.12
C VAL A 257 0.02 9.25 -16.00
N GLY A 258 -1.16 8.91 -15.48
CA GLY A 258 -2.21 8.21 -16.20
C GLY A 258 -2.79 8.99 -17.37
N VAL A 259 -3.16 10.25 -17.12
CA VAL A 259 -3.89 11.09 -18.08
C VAL A 259 -2.94 11.73 -19.11
N CYS A 260 -1.83 12.31 -18.65
CA CYS A 260 -0.97 13.13 -19.48
C CYS A 260 0.26 12.39 -20.03
N ASN A 261 0.48 11.12 -19.64
CA ASN A 261 1.66 10.32 -20.03
C ASN A 261 3.00 11.03 -19.73
N LYS A 262 3.09 11.74 -18.60
CA LYS A 262 4.28 12.47 -18.15
C LYS A 262 5.12 11.66 -17.15
N GLY A 263 6.38 12.08 -16.97
CA GLY A 263 7.25 11.52 -15.93
C GLY A 263 6.67 11.71 -14.53
N PHE A 264 6.81 10.72 -13.64
CA PHE A 264 6.20 10.76 -12.31
C PHE A 264 6.58 12.00 -11.48
N VAL A 265 7.85 12.42 -11.53
CA VAL A 265 8.35 13.59 -10.78
C VAL A 265 7.72 14.88 -11.32
N GLN A 266 7.70 15.04 -12.64
CA GLN A 266 7.07 16.20 -13.28
C GLN A 266 5.57 16.24 -12.99
N ALA A 267 4.88 15.10 -13.15
CA ALA A 267 3.45 14.97 -12.86
C ALA A 267 3.12 15.28 -11.38
N SER A 268 3.99 14.90 -10.45
CA SER A 268 3.85 15.22 -9.03
C SER A 268 3.98 16.72 -8.76
N GLY A 269 4.94 17.40 -9.41
CA GLY A 269 5.15 18.83 -9.25
C GLY A 269 3.96 19.64 -9.76
N GLU A 270 3.54 19.36 -11.00
CA GLU A 270 2.40 20.04 -11.63
C GLU A 270 1.11 19.87 -10.83
N THR A 271 0.80 18.64 -10.37
CA THR A 271 -0.40 18.38 -9.54
C THR A 271 -0.36 19.12 -8.22
N TRP A 272 0.80 19.19 -7.56
CA TRP A 272 0.92 19.92 -6.31
C TRP A 272 0.75 21.44 -6.49
N GLU A 273 1.27 21.99 -7.58
CA GLU A 273 1.07 23.40 -7.93
C GLU A 273 -0.38 23.74 -8.26
N MET A 274 -1.10 22.84 -8.93
CA MET A 274 -2.55 23.01 -9.14
C MET A 274 -3.32 23.04 -7.82
N PHE A 275 -3.00 22.15 -6.88
CA PHE A 275 -3.64 22.18 -5.56
C PHE A 275 -3.36 23.46 -4.78
N LYS A 276 -2.14 24.01 -4.86
CA LYS A 276 -1.82 25.30 -4.25
C LYS A 276 -2.64 26.43 -4.89
N ARG A 277 -2.72 26.47 -6.22
CA ARG A 277 -3.50 27.48 -6.97
C ARG A 277 -5.00 27.40 -6.67
N ALA A 278 -5.53 26.19 -6.49
CA ALA A 278 -6.92 25.95 -6.13
C ALA A 278 -7.23 26.10 -4.63
N GLY A 279 -6.22 26.34 -3.77
CA GLY A 279 -6.40 26.45 -2.31
C GLY A 279 -6.81 25.14 -1.63
N LEU A 280 -6.49 23.98 -2.22
CA LEU A 280 -6.93 22.65 -1.77
C LEU A 280 -5.97 21.98 -0.77
N GLU A 281 -4.83 22.58 -0.48
CA GLU A 281 -3.86 22.06 0.48
C GLU A 281 -4.47 21.70 1.86
N PRO A 282 -5.28 22.54 2.52
CA PRO A 282 -5.91 22.18 3.79
C PRO A 282 -6.88 21.01 3.66
N VAL A 283 -7.61 20.91 2.54
CA VAL A 283 -8.55 19.81 2.26
C VAL A 283 -7.80 18.48 2.10
N ILE A 284 -6.69 18.50 1.35
CA ILE A 284 -5.81 17.34 1.15
C ILE A 284 -5.20 16.87 2.47
N ASN A 285 -4.85 17.78 3.37
CA ASN A 285 -4.35 17.43 4.70
C ASN A 285 -5.45 16.90 5.63
N TYR A 286 -6.71 17.24 5.37
CA TYR A 286 -7.87 16.74 6.09
C TYR A 286 -8.32 15.33 5.60
N ASP A 287 -7.99 14.96 4.36
CA ASP A 287 -8.31 13.66 3.77
C ASP A 287 -7.74 12.47 4.56
N LEU A 288 -8.62 11.50 4.87
CA LEU A 288 -8.26 10.29 5.61
C LEU A 288 -7.97 9.08 4.74
N THR A 289 -8.19 9.17 3.43
CA THR A 289 -8.10 8.00 2.53
C THR A 289 -6.72 7.32 2.65
N GLY A 290 -5.67 8.11 2.82
CA GLY A 290 -4.31 7.58 3.03
C GLY A 290 -4.16 6.77 4.32
N SER A 291 -4.61 7.35 5.43
CA SER A 291 -4.55 6.70 6.74
C SER A 291 -5.45 5.47 6.79
N PHE A 292 -6.66 5.55 6.21
CA PHE A 292 -7.58 4.42 6.13
C PHE A 292 -6.95 3.24 5.37
N CYS A 293 -6.38 3.48 4.19
CA CYS A 293 -5.70 2.42 3.42
C CYS A 293 -4.47 1.85 4.13
N PHE A 294 -3.76 2.67 4.93
CA PHE A 294 -2.65 2.19 5.73
C PHE A 294 -3.13 1.30 6.87
N LEU A 295 -4.10 1.77 7.66
CA LEU A 295 -4.65 1.07 8.81
C LEU A 295 -5.37 -0.22 8.43
N SER A 296 -6.09 -0.24 7.31
CA SER A 296 -6.69 -1.47 6.78
C SER A 296 -5.62 -2.49 6.39
N GLY A 297 -4.53 -2.05 5.76
CA GLY A 297 -3.37 -2.89 5.48
C GLY A 297 -2.76 -3.49 6.75
N VAL A 298 -2.53 -2.66 7.78
CA VAL A 298 -2.01 -3.13 9.08
C VAL A 298 -2.97 -4.12 9.73
N ALA A 299 -4.27 -3.88 9.65
CA ALA A 299 -5.28 -4.79 10.21
C ALA A 299 -5.26 -6.16 9.52
N VAL A 300 -5.24 -6.19 8.19
CA VAL A 300 -5.14 -7.45 7.43
C VAL A 300 -3.82 -8.15 7.71
N GLY A 301 -2.69 -7.43 7.74
CA GLY A 301 -1.40 -7.99 8.12
C GLY A 301 -1.41 -8.61 9.52
N ALA A 302 -2.01 -7.94 10.51
CA ALA A 302 -2.14 -8.45 11.86
C ALA A 302 -2.97 -9.74 11.89
N ILE A 303 -4.11 -9.78 11.19
CA ILE A 303 -4.94 -11.00 11.06
C ILE A 303 -4.12 -12.15 10.44
N CYS A 304 -3.42 -11.91 9.34
CA CYS A 304 -2.57 -12.91 8.70
C CYS A 304 -1.49 -13.44 9.64
N THR A 305 -0.86 -12.55 10.42
CA THR A 305 0.16 -12.89 11.42
C THR A 305 -0.38 -13.80 12.50
N LEU A 306 -1.57 -13.51 13.00
CA LEU A 306 -2.19 -14.28 14.08
C LEU A 306 -2.54 -15.67 13.59
N VAL A 307 -3.11 -15.80 12.40
CA VAL A 307 -3.46 -17.09 11.80
C VAL A 307 -2.20 -17.91 11.53
N ALA A 308 -1.24 -17.35 10.77
CA ALA A 308 -0.03 -18.06 10.39
C ALA A 308 0.90 -18.34 11.58
N GLY A 309 1.04 -17.38 12.49
CA GLY A 309 1.85 -17.49 13.70
C GLY A 309 1.29 -18.49 14.71
N SER A 310 -0.03 -18.50 14.94
CA SER A 310 -0.67 -19.50 15.82
C SER A 310 -0.50 -20.91 15.25
N TRP A 311 -0.71 -21.08 13.94
CA TRP A 311 -0.46 -22.33 13.26
C TRP A 311 1.01 -22.77 13.37
N ALA A 312 1.95 -21.86 13.15
CA ALA A 312 3.38 -22.15 13.25
C ALA A 312 3.81 -22.51 14.68
N LEU A 313 3.24 -21.88 15.72
CA LEU A 313 3.53 -22.21 17.12
C LEU A 313 3.07 -23.62 17.50
N VAL A 314 1.96 -24.10 16.92
CA VAL A 314 1.44 -25.46 17.15
C VAL A 314 2.34 -26.51 16.50
N ILE A 315 2.86 -26.25 15.31
CA ILE A 315 3.63 -27.24 14.54
C ILE A 315 5.12 -27.17 14.85
N HIS A 316 5.73 -25.99 14.71
CA HIS A 316 7.18 -25.78 14.84
C HIS A 316 7.50 -24.43 15.52
N LYS A 317 7.77 -24.49 16.82
CA LYS A 317 8.08 -23.30 17.65
C LYS A 317 9.27 -22.47 17.14
N SER A 318 10.26 -23.08 16.48
CA SER A 318 11.47 -22.39 16.03
C SER A 318 11.23 -21.41 14.88
N TYR A 319 10.24 -21.66 14.01
CA TYR A 319 9.97 -20.84 12.82
C TYR A 319 8.80 -19.87 13.00
N ALA A 320 8.16 -19.88 14.16
CA ALA A 320 6.94 -19.10 14.41
C ALA A 320 7.14 -17.60 14.22
N THR A 321 8.26 -17.04 14.67
CA THR A 321 8.56 -15.61 14.55
C THR A 321 8.75 -15.18 13.09
N GLU A 322 9.54 -15.92 12.31
CA GLU A 322 9.80 -15.61 10.91
C GLU A 322 8.52 -15.71 10.06
N VAL A 323 7.77 -16.81 10.21
CA VAL A 323 6.49 -17.02 9.51
C VAL A 323 5.49 -15.92 9.85
N SER A 324 5.46 -15.47 11.11
CA SER A 324 4.62 -14.35 11.56
C SER A 324 4.99 -13.04 10.85
N ILE A 325 6.28 -12.69 10.77
CA ILE A 325 6.76 -11.47 10.11
C ILE A 325 6.43 -11.50 8.61
N TYR A 326 6.67 -12.63 7.93
CA TYR A 326 6.37 -12.74 6.50
C TYR A 326 4.86 -12.70 6.23
N ALA A 327 4.05 -13.36 7.06
CA ALA A 327 2.59 -13.31 6.95
C ALA A 327 2.05 -11.89 7.16
N PHE A 328 2.60 -11.14 8.13
CA PHE A 328 2.26 -9.72 8.31
C PHE A 328 2.52 -8.91 7.04
N LEU A 329 3.76 -9.00 6.53
CA LEU A 329 4.22 -8.19 5.41
C LEU A 329 3.43 -8.50 4.13
N ILE A 330 3.22 -9.78 3.83
CA ILE A 330 2.47 -10.20 2.64
C ILE A 330 1.00 -9.79 2.77
N GLY A 331 0.36 -10.05 3.92
CA GLY A 331 -1.03 -9.66 4.16
C GLY A 331 -1.23 -8.14 4.02
N TYR A 332 -0.30 -7.35 4.58
CA TYR A 332 -0.28 -5.90 4.42
C TYR A 332 -0.21 -5.48 2.95
N LEU A 333 0.76 -6.00 2.18
CA LEU A 333 0.97 -5.61 0.79
C LEU A 333 -0.20 -6.00 -0.11
N ILE A 334 -0.79 -7.19 0.09
CA ILE A 334 -1.97 -7.64 -0.66
C ILE A 334 -3.18 -6.75 -0.38
N CYS A 335 -3.43 -6.39 0.89
CA CYS A 335 -4.50 -5.45 1.23
C CYS A 335 -4.27 -4.07 0.60
N ARG A 336 -3.03 -3.58 0.56
CA ARG A 336 -2.67 -2.30 -0.07
C ARG A 336 -2.91 -2.31 -1.59
N ILE A 337 -2.78 -3.45 -2.25
CA ILE A 337 -3.15 -3.64 -3.67
C ILE A 337 -4.67 -3.55 -3.83
N ALA A 338 -5.44 -4.26 -2.98
CA ALA A 338 -6.91 -4.23 -3.03
C ALA A 338 -7.47 -2.80 -2.84
N MET A 339 -6.86 -2.02 -1.93
CA MET A 339 -7.24 -0.64 -1.64
C MET A 339 -6.78 0.38 -2.71
N ALA A 340 -6.07 -0.05 -3.75
CA ALA A 340 -5.56 0.85 -4.79
C ALA A 340 -6.69 1.52 -5.59
N TRP A 341 -7.79 0.81 -5.85
CA TRP A 341 -8.89 1.33 -6.65
C TRP A 341 -9.67 2.46 -5.95
N PRO A 342 -10.20 2.27 -4.72
CA PRO A 342 -10.88 3.36 -4.01
C PRO A 342 -10.00 4.60 -3.85
N GLN A 343 -8.72 4.38 -3.55
CA GLN A 343 -7.74 5.46 -3.43
C GLN A 343 -7.49 6.21 -4.76
N ALA A 344 -7.54 5.50 -5.88
CA ALA A 344 -7.42 6.11 -7.20
C ALA A 344 -8.62 6.98 -7.56
N CYS A 345 -9.84 6.53 -7.25
CA CYS A 345 -11.06 7.30 -7.48
C CYS A 345 -11.01 8.65 -6.75
N VAL A 346 -10.68 8.63 -5.45
CA VAL A 346 -10.54 9.85 -4.65
C VAL A 346 -9.42 10.75 -5.18
N SER A 347 -8.29 10.15 -5.62
CA SER A 347 -7.19 10.91 -6.22
C SER A 347 -7.58 11.59 -7.52
N ALA A 348 -8.30 10.89 -8.39
CA ALA A 348 -8.82 11.45 -9.63
C ALA A 348 -9.83 12.57 -9.36
N TYR A 349 -10.72 12.40 -8.39
CA TYR A 349 -11.71 13.41 -8.03
C TYR A 349 -11.07 14.72 -7.55
N TYR A 350 -10.10 14.66 -6.63
CA TYR A 350 -9.41 15.88 -6.17
C TYR A 350 -8.63 16.57 -7.30
N VAL A 351 -7.91 15.80 -8.12
CA VAL A 351 -7.12 16.37 -9.23
C VAL A 351 -8.06 16.99 -10.28
N ALA A 352 -9.13 16.32 -10.66
CA ALA A 352 -10.12 16.85 -11.60
C ALA A 352 -10.80 18.11 -11.06
N TYR A 353 -11.18 18.12 -9.78
CA TYR A 353 -11.75 19.32 -9.13
C TYR A 353 -10.75 20.48 -9.07
N SER A 354 -9.45 20.20 -8.91
CA SER A 354 -8.42 21.25 -8.89
C SER A 354 -8.20 21.91 -10.26
N GLU A 355 -8.55 21.22 -11.34
CA GLU A 355 -8.38 21.69 -12.72
C GLU A 355 -9.58 22.53 -13.18
N ASP A 356 -10.80 22.09 -12.85
CA ASP A 356 -12.01 22.87 -13.10
C ASP A 356 -13.00 22.79 -11.91
N PRO A 357 -12.83 23.65 -10.89
CA PRO A 357 -13.70 23.65 -9.71
C PRO A 357 -15.11 24.19 -9.99
N GLN A 358 -15.36 24.82 -11.16
CA GLN A 358 -16.66 25.39 -11.53
C GLN A 358 -17.48 24.47 -12.42
N SER A 359 -16.94 23.32 -12.84
CA SER A 359 -17.68 22.37 -13.66
C SER A 359 -18.95 21.88 -12.95
N VAL A 360 -20.07 21.87 -13.68
CA VAL A 360 -21.40 21.42 -13.21
C VAL A 360 -21.40 19.94 -12.80
N ARG A 361 -20.39 19.18 -13.22
CA ARG A 361 -20.26 17.74 -12.94
C ARG A 361 -19.69 17.45 -11.55
N PHE A 362 -19.17 18.47 -10.86
CA PHE A 362 -18.69 18.32 -9.50
C PHE A 362 -19.75 18.72 -8.49
N ASP A 363 -19.90 17.93 -7.44
CA ASP A 363 -20.57 18.38 -6.23
C ASP A 363 -19.68 19.38 -5.49
N SER A 364 -19.76 20.64 -5.92
CA SER A 364 -18.99 21.76 -5.36
C SER A 364 -19.32 22.04 -3.90
N THR A 365 -20.46 21.54 -3.40
CA THR A 365 -20.90 21.74 -2.00
C THR A 365 -20.03 20.95 -1.02
N THR A 366 -19.67 19.71 -1.34
CA THR A 366 -18.92 18.83 -0.42
C THR A 366 -17.52 19.36 -0.09
N ILE A 367 -16.79 19.88 -1.09
CA ILE A 367 -15.47 20.45 -0.86
C ILE A 367 -15.57 21.83 -0.20
N ARG A 368 -16.56 22.64 -0.57
CA ARG A 368 -16.78 23.96 0.04
C ARG A 368 -17.12 23.85 1.53
N ASP A 369 -18.06 22.96 1.87
CA ASP A 369 -18.44 22.67 3.26
C ASP A 369 -17.24 22.22 4.10
N CYS A 370 -16.33 21.44 3.51
CA CYS A 370 -15.09 21.02 4.15
C CYS A 370 -14.17 22.21 4.45
N ILE A 371 -13.98 23.10 3.47
CA ILE A 371 -13.18 24.33 3.63
C ILE A 371 -13.77 25.19 4.76
N ASP A 372 -15.09 25.39 4.77
CA ASP A 372 -15.77 26.20 5.79
C ASP A 372 -15.68 25.56 7.19
N ARG A 373 -15.72 24.22 7.29
CA ARG A 373 -15.48 23.51 8.56
C ARG A 373 -14.05 23.70 9.04
N ILE A 374 -13.05 23.57 8.16
CA ILE A 374 -11.63 23.76 8.51
C ILE A 374 -11.37 25.19 8.98
N GLN A 375 -11.97 26.19 8.32
CA GLN A 375 -11.86 27.59 8.72
C GLN A 375 -12.49 27.84 10.11
N ARG A 376 -13.67 27.27 10.38
CA ARG A 376 -14.32 27.34 11.70
C ARG A 376 -13.52 26.70 12.84
N TYR A 377 -12.68 25.72 12.57
CA TYR A 377 -11.79 25.12 13.59
C TYR A 377 -10.48 25.90 13.80
N ARG A 378 -10.14 26.84 12.90
CA ARG A 378 -8.94 27.70 13.01
C ARG A 378 -9.22 29.07 13.60
N ALA A 379 -10.46 29.57 13.45
CA ALA A 379 -10.96 30.74 14.15
C ALA A 379 -11.28 30.38 15.60
#